data_AF-A0A920E6L8-F1
#
_entry.id   AF-A0A920E6L8-F1
#
_cell.length_a   1.000
_cell.length_b   1.000
_cell.length_c   1.000
_cell.angle_alpha   90.00
_cell.angle_beta   90.00
_cell.angle_gamma   90.00
#
_symmetry.space_group_name_H-M   'P 1'
#
loop_
_entity.id
_entity.type
_entity.pdbx_description
1 polymer ?
#
loop_
_entity_poly.entity_id
_entity_poly.type
_entity_poly.pdbx_seq_one_letter_code
_entity_poly.pdbx_strand_id
1 'polypeptide(L)'
;MLDEHSENGYKEIFPPFICNEESFVGTGNLPKFKEDLFKIEGTKFFLIPTAEVPLTNIFSGDIIDESSLPINLVAYSACFRSEAGSYGKDVRALFVSINLIKWN
;
A
#
# COMPACT_ATOMS: atom_id res chain seq x y z
N MET A 1 8.72 8.94 13.57
CA MET A 1 7.93 7.91 12.86
C MET A 1 6.93 8.46 11.84
N LEU A 2 5.97 9.36 12.15
CA LEU A 2 5.24 10.12 11.10
C LEU A 2 5.65 11.58 11.12
N ASP A 3 5.68 12.17 12.31
CA ASP A 3 6.16 13.54 12.53
C ASP A 3 7.59 13.72 11.99
N GLU A 4 8.49 12.80 12.33
CA GLU A 4 9.88 12.80 11.84
C GLU A 4 9.99 12.71 10.30
N HIS A 5 9.13 11.93 9.63
CA HIS A 5 9.17 11.85 8.17
C HIS A 5 8.57 13.10 7.53
N SER A 6 7.55 13.68 8.17
CA SER A 6 6.98 14.97 7.78
C SER A 6 8.01 16.10 7.92
N GLU A 7 8.77 16.12 9.02
CA GLU A 7 9.90 17.03 9.24
C GLU A 7 11.02 16.84 8.20
N ASN A 8 11.22 15.61 7.71
CA ASN A 8 12.15 15.28 6.63
C ASN A 8 11.60 15.55 5.22
N GLY A 9 10.46 16.24 5.09
CA GLY A 9 9.91 16.67 3.80
C GLY A 9 9.07 15.62 3.07
N TYR A 10 8.62 14.56 3.75
CA TYR A 10 7.59 13.67 3.21
C TYR A 10 6.20 14.26 3.45
N LYS A 11 5.35 14.22 2.43
CA LYS A 11 3.96 14.62 2.55
C LYS A 11 3.14 13.47 3.14
N GLU A 12 2.49 13.72 4.26
CA GLU A 12 1.58 12.75 4.86
C GLU A 12 0.31 12.60 4.02
N ILE A 13 -0.07 11.34 3.77
CA ILE A 13 -1.30 10.96 3.08
C ILE A 13 -1.98 9.85 3.86
N PHE A 14 -3.31 9.91 3.90
CA PHE A 14 -4.15 8.84 4.42
C PHE A 14 -4.80 8.07 3.25
N PRO A 15 -4.22 6.92 2.83
CA PRO A 15 -4.66 6.22 1.63
C PRO A 15 -5.88 5.31 1.89
N PRO A 16 -6.62 4.93 0.83
CA PRO A 16 -7.68 3.94 0.93
C PRO A 16 -7.13 2.55 1.30
N PHE A 17 -7.88 1.80 2.11
CA PHE A 17 -7.51 0.43 2.52
C PHE A 17 -7.97 -0.67 1.55
N ILE A 18 -8.71 -0.28 0.52
CA ILE A 18 -9.25 -1.17 -0.51
C ILE A 18 -8.76 -0.64 -1.85
N CYS A 19 -8.16 -1.50 -2.66
CA CYS A 19 -7.66 -1.16 -3.99
C CYS A 19 -8.19 -2.15 -5.05
N ASN A 20 -8.25 -1.71 -6.30
CA ASN A 20 -8.63 -2.55 -7.42
C ASN A 20 -7.49 -3.53 -7.76
N GLU A 21 -7.79 -4.60 -8.51
CA GLU A 21 -6.80 -5.61 -8.91
C GLU A 21 -5.58 -5.01 -9.64
N GLU A 22 -5.78 -3.98 -10.46
CA GLU A 22 -4.74 -3.34 -11.27
C GLU A 22 -3.64 -2.70 -10.40
N SER A 23 -4.00 -2.07 -9.26
CA SER A 23 -3.02 -1.50 -8.33
C SER A 23 -2.09 -2.57 -7.72
N PHE A 24 -2.61 -3.77 -7.49
CA PHE A 24 -1.81 -4.89 -6.98
C PHE A 24 -0.92 -5.51 -8.04
N VAL A 25 -1.33 -5.45 -9.32
CA VAL A 25 -0.46 -5.84 -10.44
C VAL A 25 0.66 -4.81 -10.62
N GLY A 26 0.34 -3.51 -10.55
CA GLY A 26 1.31 -2.42 -10.67
C GLY A 26 2.43 -2.47 -9.61
N THR A 27 2.12 -2.97 -8.42
CA THR A 27 3.11 -3.19 -7.33
C THR A 27 3.74 -4.58 -7.33
N GLY A 28 3.36 -5.47 -8.25
CA GLY A 28 3.88 -6.84 -8.30
C GLY A 28 3.37 -7.77 -7.19
N ASN A 29 2.37 -7.34 -6.40
CA ASN A 29 1.72 -8.18 -5.40
C ASN A 29 0.91 -9.31 -6.05
N LEU A 30 0.19 -8.98 -7.14
CA LEU A 30 -0.47 -9.98 -7.98
C LEU A 30 0.37 -10.29 -9.22
N PRO A 31 0.38 -11.56 -9.68
CA PRO A 31 -0.41 -12.70 -9.19
C PRO A 31 0.21 -13.48 -8.02
N LYS A 32 1.45 -13.17 -7.63
CA LYS A 32 2.29 -14.00 -6.74
C LYS A 32 1.70 -14.22 -5.35
N PHE A 33 1.15 -13.18 -4.72
CA PHE A 33 0.66 -13.21 -3.34
C PHE A 33 -0.86 -13.31 -3.23
N LYS A 34 -1.53 -13.82 -4.26
CA LYS A 34 -3.00 -13.86 -4.32
C LYS A 34 -3.65 -14.60 -3.13
N GLU A 35 -3.01 -15.64 -2.63
CA GLU A 35 -3.49 -16.43 -1.49
C GLU A 35 -3.33 -15.70 -0.13
N ASP A 36 -2.39 -14.76 -0.07
CA ASP A 36 -2.12 -13.93 1.11
C ASP A 36 -3.05 -12.71 1.21
N LEU A 37 -3.76 -12.39 0.12
CA LEU A 37 -4.61 -11.20 0.00
C LEU A 37 -6.08 -11.50 0.33
N PHE A 38 -6.72 -10.59 1.05
CA PHE A 38 -8.16 -10.66 1.29
C PHE A 38 -8.92 -9.99 0.14
N LYS A 39 -9.61 -10.81 -0.67
CA LYS A 39 -10.52 -10.34 -1.72
C LYS A 39 -11.90 -10.04 -1.16
N ILE A 40 -12.50 -8.93 -1.57
CA ILE A 40 -13.90 -8.62 -1.27
C ILE A 40 -14.80 -9.47 -2.18
N GLU A 41 -15.63 -10.30 -1.56
CA GLU A 41 -16.55 -11.21 -2.25
C GLU A 41 -17.47 -10.45 -3.23
N GLY A 42 -17.70 -11.04 -4.41
CA GLY A 42 -18.55 -10.43 -5.44
C GLY A 42 -17.94 -9.23 -6.17
N THR A 43 -16.68 -8.86 -5.91
CA THR A 43 -16.03 -7.70 -6.54
C THR A 43 -14.64 -8.01 -7.11
N LYS A 44 -14.00 -7.01 -7.72
CA LYS A 44 -12.57 -7.03 -8.14
C LYS A 44 -11.67 -6.21 -7.21
N PHE A 45 -12.09 -6.03 -5.96
CA PHE A 45 -11.37 -5.27 -4.95
C PHE A 45 -10.71 -6.17 -3.90
N PHE A 46 -9.59 -5.71 -3.37
CA PHE A 46 -8.81 -6.40 -2.34
C PHE A 46 -8.44 -5.42 -1.22
N LEU A 47 -8.32 -5.94 -0.01
CA LEU A 47 -7.73 -5.20 1.11
C LEU A 47 -6.21 -5.12 0.94
N ILE A 48 -5.63 -3.97 1.29
CA ILE A 48 -4.21 -3.71 1.10
C ILE A 48 -3.36 -4.48 2.14
N PRO A 49 -2.26 -5.13 1.74
CA PRO A 49 -1.30 -5.75 2.65
C PRO A 49 -0.25 -4.75 3.17
N THR A 50 -0.17 -3.57 2.53
CA THR A 50 0.73 -2.46 2.87
C THR A 50 0.21 -1.15 2.24
N ALA A 51 0.54 0.00 2.82
CA ALA A 51 0.23 1.32 2.25
C ALA A 51 0.95 1.57 0.92
N GLU A 52 1.95 0.76 0.56
CA GLU A 52 2.66 0.87 -0.70
C GLU A 52 1.73 0.73 -1.92
N VAL A 53 0.76 -0.20 -1.86
CA VAL A 53 -0.18 -0.47 -2.97
C VAL A 53 -0.94 0.79 -3.38
N PRO A 54 -1.66 1.48 -2.48
CA PRO A 54 -2.32 2.73 -2.85
C PRO A 54 -1.32 3.84 -3.13
N LEU A 55 -0.26 4.02 -2.34
CA LEU A 55 0.67 5.15 -2.51
C LEU A 55 1.40 5.15 -3.87
N THR A 56 1.83 3.99 -4.35
CA THR A 56 2.45 3.84 -5.68
C THR A 56 1.44 4.07 -6.82
N ASN A 57 0.15 3.90 -6.55
CA ASN A 57 -0.88 4.03 -7.58
C ASN A 57 -1.63 5.37 -7.52
N ILE A 58 -1.30 6.28 -6.59
CA ILE A 58 -1.94 7.61 -6.49
C ILE A 58 -1.87 8.38 -7.80
N PHE A 59 -0.74 8.30 -8.50
CA PHE A 59 -0.50 8.97 -9.78
C PHE A 59 -0.58 8.01 -10.96
N SER A 60 -1.21 6.84 -10.78
CA SER A 60 -1.32 5.85 -11.85
C SER A 60 -2.18 6.40 -12.99
N GLY A 61 -1.58 6.49 -14.18
CA GLY A 61 -2.21 7.06 -15.37
C GLY A 61 -2.04 8.58 -15.53
N ASP A 62 -1.45 9.26 -14.55
CA ASP A 62 -1.17 10.69 -14.64
C ASP A 62 0.22 10.95 -15.23
N ILE A 63 0.36 12.07 -15.95
CA ILE A 63 1.67 12.59 -16.39
C ILE A 63 2.13 13.60 -15.35
N ILE A 64 3.21 13.29 -14.65
CA ILE A 64 3.80 14.15 -13.61
C ILE A 64 4.80 15.11 -14.27
N ASP A 65 4.75 16.38 -13.85
CA ASP A 65 5.74 17.38 -14.25
C ASP A 65 7.09 17.12 -13.56
N GLU A 66 8.18 17.15 -14.33
CA GLU A 66 9.53 16.91 -13.82
C GLU A 66 9.92 17.87 -12.67
N SER A 67 9.42 19.11 -12.70
CA SER A 67 9.66 20.09 -11.64
C SER A 67 9.01 19.74 -10.30
N SER A 68 8.05 18.80 -10.31
CA SER A 68 7.39 18.29 -9.09
C SER A 68 8.15 17.13 -8.45
N LEU A 69 9.19 16.60 -9.11
CA LEU A 69 10.03 15.53 -8.59
C LEU A 69 11.19 16.09 -7.73
N PRO A 70 11.62 15.38 -6.67
CA PRO A 70 11.07 14.12 -6.19
C PRO A 70 9.80 14.29 -5.35
N ILE A 71 8.82 13.40 -5.55
CA ILE A 71 7.62 13.35 -4.70
C ILE A 71 7.87 12.36 -3.57
N ASN A 72 7.92 12.88 -2.34
CA ASN A 72 8.11 12.10 -1.12
C ASN A 72 6.79 11.99 -0.36
N LEU A 73 6.28 10.77 -0.17
CA LEU A 73 5.01 10.50 0.51
C LEU A 73 5.22 9.57 1.72
N VAL A 74 4.55 9.88 2.83
CA VAL A 74 4.46 9.00 3.99
C VAL A 74 3.00 8.68 4.26
N ALA A 75 2.70 7.42 4.58
CA ALA A 75 1.35 7.03 4.98
C ALA A 75 1.35 6.08 6.15
N TYR A 76 0.33 6.25 6.98
CA TYR A 76 -0.09 5.32 8.01
C TYR A 76 -1.31 4.55 7.51
N SER A 77 -1.28 3.21 7.54
CA SER A 77 -2.44 2.42 7.13
C SER A 77 -2.58 1.11 7.90
N ALA A 78 -3.82 0.67 8.00
CA ALA A 78 -4.15 -0.68 8.43
C ALA A 78 -3.85 -1.67 7.29
N CYS A 79 -3.11 -2.73 7.60
CA CYS A 79 -2.59 -3.70 6.65
C CYS A 79 -3.16 -5.08 6.95
N PHE A 80 -3.64 -5.74 5.91
CA PHE A 80 -4.39 -6.99 6.01
C PHE A 80 -3.66 -8.10 5.25
N ARG A 81 -3.24 -9.15 5.96
CA ARG A 81 -2.61 -10.34 5.36
C ARG A 81 -3.19 -11.59 5.98
N SER A 82 -3.51 -12.58 5.15
CA SER A 82 -4.11 -13.84 5.62
C SER A 82 -3.11 -14.74 6.34
N GLU A 83 -1.81 -14.57 6.05
CA GLU A 83 -0.73 -15.38 6.60
C GLU A 83 -1.00 -16.89 6.50
N ALA A 84 -1.55 -17.33 5.36
CA ALA A 84 -2.02 -18.70 5.16
C ALA A 84 -0.91 -19.78 5.31
N GLY A 85 0.37 -19.38 5.29
CA GLY A 85 1.52 -20.25 5.57
C GLY A 85 1.98 -20.30 7.05
N SER A 86 1.50 -19.41 7.91
CA SER A 86 1.89 -19.28 9.32
C SER A 86 1.08 -20.23 10.22
N TYR A 87 1.19 -21.54 10.03
CA TYR A 87 0.48 -22.50 10.88
C TYR A 87 1.02 -22.44 12.34
N GLY A 88 0.35 -21.68 13.21
CA GLY A 88 0.55 -21.71 14.67
C GLY A 88 1.39 -20.59 15.30
N LYS A 89 1.83 -19.58 14.55
CA LYS A 89 2.47 -18.38 15.11
C LYS A 89 1.78 -17.12 14.57
N ASP A 90 1.10 -16.41 15.47
CA ASP A 90 0.46 -15.11 15.24
C ASP A 90 -0.61 -15.04 14.13
N VAL A 91 -1.80 -15.55 14.45
CA VAL A 91 -3.04 -15.38 13.66
C VAL A 91 -3.59 -13.94 13.72
N ARG A 92 -2.71 -12.92 13.67
CA ARG A 92 -3.09 -11.50 13.72
C ARG A 92 -3.14 -10.95 12.30
N ALA A 93 -4.30 -11.13 11.67
CA ALA A 93 -4.58 -10.71 10.28
C ALA A 93 -4.55 -9.18 10.05
N LEU A 94 -4.33 -8.38 11.09
CA LEU A 94 -4.31 -6.93 11.06
C LEU A 94 -3.07 -6.41 11.78
N PHE A 95 -2.24 -5.68 11.05
CA PHE A 95 -1.16 -4.90 11.63
C PHE A 95 -1.16 -3.50 11.03
N VAL A 96 -0.52 -2.59 11.74
CA VAL A 96 -0.39 -1.19 11.33
C VAL A 96 1.01 -1.00 10.80
N SER A 97 1.14 -0.39 9.61
CA SER A 97 2.46 -0.05 9.06
C SER A 97 2.52 1.41 8.59
N ILE A 98 3.72 1.98 8.68
CA ILE A 98 4.09 3.26 8.08
C ILE A 98 4.94 2.95 6.85
N ASN A 99 4.55 3.48 5.70
CA ASN A 99 5.31 3.32 4.45
C ASN A 99 5.78 4.66 3.91
N LEU A 100 6.97 4.67 3.33
CA LEU A 100 7.59 5.80 2.67
C LEU A 100 7.76 5.48 1.19
N ILE A 101 7.31 6.37 0.32
CA ILE A 101 7.54 6.28 -1.11
C ILE A 101 8.23 7.53 -1.59
N LYS A 102 9.26 7.33 -2.41
CA LYS A 102 9.96 8.39 -3.12
C LYS A 102 9.88 8.12 -4.61
N TRP A 103 9.25 9.04 -5.34
CA TRP A 103 9.28 9.09 -6.79
C TRP A 103 10.47 9.95 -7.22
N ASN A 104 11.35 9.41 -8.06
CA ASN A 104 12.48 10.14 -8.65
C ASN A 104 12.21 10.44 -10.12
#